data_AF-A0A933FJZ0-F1
#
_entry.id   AF-A0A933FJZ0-F1
#
_cell.length_a   1.000
_cell.length_b   1.000
_cell.length_c   1.000
_cell.angle_alpha   90.00
_cell.angle_beta   90.00
_cell.angle_gamma   90.00
#
_symmetry.space_group_name_H-M   'P 1'
#
loop_
_entity.id
_entity.type
_entity.pdbx_description
1 polymer ?
#
loop_
_entity_poly.entity_id
_entity_poly.type
_entity_poly.pdbx_seq_one_letter_code
_entity_poly.pdbx_strand_id
1 'polypeptide(L)'
;MTKLIGLVLRALVAGGIALLVGRKKAAGEAKSGNVNSEPQPQAIARAVPVKARQPDAIYQFDRFGREQRVVARVVNPEVNEAERKVHFEEVYNSDSLVLADECEFHRYRMVVRKIGYASKIDKAVPHRGRVLRDVTAELLGYREQ
;
A
#
# COMPACT_ATOMS: atom_id res chain seq x y z
N MET A 1 49.72 34.21 18.64
CA MET A 1 50.15 33.58 17.38
C MET A 1 48.99 33.72 16.38
N THR A 2 49.02 34.76 15.53
CA THR A 2 49.38 34.71 14.08
C THR A 2 48.32 33.95 13.27
N LYS A 3 47.40 34.66 12.61
CA LYS A 3 47.37 34.97 11.14
C LYS A 3 46.57 33.89 10.36
N LEU A 4 45.81 34.14 9.30
CA LEU A 4 45.41 35.29 8.47
C LEU A 4 44.56 34.67 7.32
N ILE A 5 43.88 35.51 6.51
CA ILE A 5 43.46 35.27 5.11
C ILE A 5 42.10 34.56 4.99
N GLY A 6 41.01 35.15 4.47
CA GLY A 6 40.87 36.25 3.54
C GLY A 6 40.58 35.71 2.13
N LEU A 7 39.33 35.80 1.66
CA LEU A 7 39.07 35.77 0.22
C LEU A 7 37.87 36.68 -0.12
N VAL A 8 38.22 37.83 -0.69
CA VAL A 8 37.35 38.77 -1.41
C VAL A 8 37.77 38.70 -2.87
N LEU A 9 36.84 38.43 -3.79
CA LEU A 9 36.83 38.92 -5.19
C LEU A 9 35.55 38.39 -5.88
N ARG A 10 34.52 39.19 -6.23
CA ARG A 10 34.33 40.22 -7.28
C ARG A 10 34.47 39.74 -8.74
N ALA A 11 33.34 39.78 -9.46
CA ALA A 11 33.09 40.23 -10.86
C ALA A 11 31.82 39.48 -11.36
N LEU A 12 30.65 40.06 -11.69
CA LEU A 12 30.27 41.17 -12.57
C LEU A 12 30.65 40.92 -14.04
N VAL A 13 29.70 40.37 -14.81
CA VAL A 13 29.66 40.48 -16.28
C VAL A 13 28.23 40.79 -16.71
N ALA A 14 28.13 41.86 -17.50
CA ALA A 14 26.94 42.43 -18.09
C ALA A 14 26.65 41.86 -19.48
N GLY A 15 25.42 42.09 -19.95
CA GLY A 15 24.97 41.90 -21.34
C GLY A 15 23.71 41.04 -21.40
N GLY A 16 22.64 41.38 -22.08
CA GLY A 16 22.34 42.49 -22.97
C GLY A 16 20.93 42.28 -23.53
N ILE A 17 20.19 43.38 -23.54
CA ILE A 17 18.90 43.73 -24.17
C ILE A 17 18.41 42.84 -25.34
N ALA A 18 17.13 42.45 -25.31
CA ALA A 18 16.26 42.45 -26.50
C ALA A 18 14.78 42.69 -26.13
N LEU A 19 14.25 43.75 -26.74
CA LEU A 19 12.90 44.32 -26.69
C LEU A 19 11.90 43.48 -27.52
N LEU A 20 10.60 43.50 -27.17
CA LEU A 20 9.42 43.65 -28.07
C LEU A 20 8.13 43.27 -27.29
N VAL A 21 7.42 44.24 -26.71
CA VAL A 21 6.23 44.92 -27.28
C VAL A 21 5.03 43.99 -27.53
N GLY A 22 4.01 44.14 -26.68
CA GLY A 22 2.68 43.54 -26.86
C GLY A 22 1.67 44.14 -25.88
N ARG A 23 1.23 45.37 -26.15
CA ARG A 23 0.11 46.05 -25.47
C ARG A 23 -1.21 45.30 -25.76
N LYS A 24 -1.95 44.91 -24.72
CA LYS A 24 -3.42 45.05 -24.69
C LYS A 24 -3.88 45.39 -23.27
N LYS A 25 -4.65 46.48 -23.20
CA LYS A 25 -5.22 47.11 -22.01
C LYS A 25 -6.73 46.83 -22.06
N ALA A 26 -7.31 46.33 -20.98
CA ALA A 26 -8.71 46.56 -20.64
C ALA A 26 -8.90 46.41 -19.14
N ALA A 27 -9.52 47.42 -18.55
CA ALA A 27 -9.79 47.60 -17.13
C ALA A 27 -11.04 46.84 -16.70
N GLY A 28 -11.13 46.52 -15.41
CA GLY A 28 -12.33 45.99 -14.77
C GLY A 28 -12.12 45.85 -13.27
N GLU A 29 -12.94 46.56 -12.50
CA GLU A 29 -12.81 46.90 -11.08
C GLU A 29 -13.21 45.80 -10.09
N ALA A 30 -12.55 45.84 -8.93
CA ALA A 30 -13.05 45.58 -7.56
C ALA A 30 -13.83 44.29 -7.21
N LYS A 31 -13.27 43.50 -6.27
CA LYS A 31 -13.71 43.45 -4.84
C LYS A 31 -13.02 42.31 -4.07
N SER A 32 -12.48 42.69 -2.91
CA SER A 32 -12.56 42.04 -1.59
C SER A 32 -12.83 40.53 -1.53
N GLY A 33 -11.92 39.78 -0.91
CA GLY A 33 -12.17 38.41 -0.50
C GLY A 33 -10.93 37.66 -0.02
N ASN A 34 -10.44 38.01 1.16
CA ASN A 34 -9.51 37.18 1.91
C ASN A 34 -10.24 35.90 2.36
N VAL A 35 -9.86 34.75 1.82
CA VAL A 35 -10.17 33.44 2.41
C VAL A 35 -8.92 32.58 2.34
N ASN A 36 -8.28 32.42 3.51
CA ASN A 36 -7.34 31.35 3.82
C ASN A 36 -7.85 30.04 3.21
N SER A 37 -7.16 29.56 2.17
CA SER A 37 -7.29 28.16 1.77
C SER A 37 -6.50 27.34 2.77
N GLU A 38 -7.19 26.89 3.82
CA GLU A 38 -6.70 25.81 4.67
C GLU A 38 -6.34 24.63 3.77
N PRO A 39 -5.11 24.07 3.87
CA PRO A 39 -4.80 22.85 3.17
C PRO A 39 -5.69 21.75 3.77
N GLN A 40 -6.66 21.27 2.98
CA GLN A 40 -7.34 20.02 3.28
C GLN A 40 -6.26 18.97 3.56
N PRO A 41 -6.28 18.29 4.72
CA PRO A 41 -5.44 17.12 4.90
C PRO A 41 -5.93 16.11 3.89
N GLN A 42 -5.24 16.03 2.74
CA GLN A 42 -5.29 14.84 1.91
C GLN A 42 -4.96 13.71 2.87
N ALA A 43 -5.97 12.88 3.15
CA ALA A 43 -5.77 11.62 3.82
C ALA A 43 -4.80 10.87 2.93
N ILE A 44 -3.51 11.02 3.23
CA ILE A 44 -2.44 10.21 2.67
C ILE A 44 -2.83 8.83 3.18
N ALA A 45 -3.56 8.08 2.36
CA ALA A 45 -3.63 6.65 2.49
C ALA A 45 -2.17 6.23 2.53
N ARG A 46 -1.68 5.99 3.75
CA ARG A 46 -0.28 5.67 3.98
C ARG A 46 -0.09 4.35 3.27
N ALA A 47 0.42 4.40 2.04
CA ALA A 47 0.91 3.23 1.34
C ALA A 47 1.94 2.64 2.30
N VAL A 48 1.52 1.57 2.99
CA VAL A 48 2.32 0.92 4.01
C VAL A 48 3.57 0.42 3.30
N PRO A 49 4.78 0.78 3.76
CA PRO A 49 6.00 0.36 3.10
C PRO A 49 6.01 -1.16 2.99
N VAL A 50 6.45 -1.66 1.84
CA VAL A 50 6.58 -3.09 1.51
C VAL A 50 7.60 -3.73 2.46
N LYS A 51 7.19 -3.99 3.70
CA LYS A 51 7.83 -4.95 4.59
C LYS A 51 7.91 -6.23 3.76
N ALA A 52 9.10 -6.78 3.57
CA ALA A 52 9.32 -7.97 2.74
C ALA A 52 8.27 -9.04 3.11
N ARG A 53 7.24 -9.17 2.27
CA ARG A 53 6.12 -10.07 2.55
C ARG A 53 6.58 -11.48 2.38
N GLN A 54 6.09 -12.35 3.24
CA GLN A 54 6.48 -13.74 3.21
C GLN A 54 5.68 -14.43 2.10
N PRO A 55 6.32 -15.27 1.28
CA PRO A 55 5.69 -15.84 0.09
C PRO A 55 4.56 -16.81 0.43
N ASP A 56 4.57 -17.38 1.63
CA ASP A 56 3.60 -18.34 2.12
C ASP A 56 2.53 -17.71 3.02
N ALA A 57 2.53 -16.39 3.22
CA ALA A 57 1.68 -15.74 4.21
C ALA A 57 0.41 -15.12 3.59
N ILE A 58 -0.73 -15.37 4.24
CA ILE A 58 -1.98 -14.63 4.03
C ILE A 58 -2.01 -13.48 5.03
N TYR A 59 -2.42 -12.31 4.54
CA TYR A 59 -2.55 -11.12 5.36
C TYR A 59 -3.98 -10.61 5.36
N GLN A 60 -4.41 -10.03 6.48
CA GLN A 60 -5.67 -9.31 6.60
C GLN A 60 -5.44 -8.02 7.40
N PHE A 61 -6.30 -7.04 7.16
CA PHE A 61 -6.38 -5.87 8.02
C PHE A 61 -6.90 -6.26 9.40
N ASP A 62 -6.46 -5.56 10.43
CA ASP A 62 -7.07 -5.68 11.75
C ASP A 62 -8.55 -5.24 11.72
N ARG A 63 -9.29 -5.57 12.79
CA ARG A 63 -10.71 -5.21 12.92
C ARG A 63 -10.97 -3.70 12.77
N PHE A 64 -9.95 -2.86 12.93
CA PHE A 64 -10.05 -1.40 12.86
C PHE A 64 -9.53 -0.83 11.53
N GLY A 65 -9.09 -1.66 10.58
CA GLY A 65 -8.52 -1.24 9.30
C GLY A 65 -7.18 -0.49 9.40
N ARG A 66 -6.46 -0.59 10.51
CA ARG A 66 -5.27 0.23 10.80
C ARG A 66 -3.96 -0.41 10.39
N GLU A 67 -3.82 -1.71 10.62
CA GLU A 67 -2.60 -2.45 10.33
C GLU A 67 -2.92 -3.76 9.63
N GLN A 68 -2.07 -4.13 8.69
CA GLN A 68 -2.11 -5.43 8.04
C GLN A 68 -1.18 -6.41 8.75
N ARG A 69 -1.71 -7.59 9.10
CA ARG A 69 -0.95 -8.65 9.79
C ARG A 69 -1.06 -9.98 9.08
N VAL A 70 -0.07 -10.85 9.30
CA VAL A 70 -0.15 -12.26 8.87
C VAL A 70 -1.21 -12.96 9.72
N VAL A 71 -2.16 -13.62 9.08
CA VAL A 71 -3.27 -14.32 9.75
C VAL A 71 -3.30 -15.82 9.49
N ALA A 72 -2.58 -16.28 8.47
CA ALA A 72 -2.44 -17.69 8.13
C ALA A 72 -1.25 -17.91 7.21
N ARG A 73 -0.89 -19.18 7.02
CA ARG A 73 0.15 -19.63 6.09
C ARG A 73 -0.38 -20.68 5.14
N VAL A 74 0.18 -20.76 3.94
CA VAL A 74 -0.33 -21.64 2.88
C VAL A 74 0.71 -22.67 2.44
N VAL A 75 0.21 -23.81 1.96
CA VAL A 75 0.98 -24.86 1.30
C VAL A 75 0.40 -25.06 -0.10
N ASN A 76 1.29 -25.21 -1.08
CA ASN A 76 0.96 -25.46 -2.49
C ASN A 76 -0.15 -24.54 -3.04
N PRO A 77 0.11 -23.21 -3.13
CA PRO A 77 -0.82 -22.27 -3.73
C PRO A 77 -0.87 -22.44 -5.26
N GLU A 78 -2.07 -22.60 -5.80
CA GLU A 78 -2.33 -22.65 -7.24
C GLU A 78 -3.22 -21.48 -7.65
N VAL A 79 -2.67 -20.54 -8.42
CA VAL A 79 -3.38 -19.35 -8.87
C VAL A 79 -3.88 -19.56 -10.29
N ASN A 80 -5.20 -19.48 -10.48
CA ASN A 80 -5.84 -19.45 -11.79
C ASN A 80 -6.44 -18.06 -12.05
N GLU A 81 -5.69 -17.21 -12.73
CA GLU A 81 -6.14 -15.84 -13.05
C GLU A 81 -7.32 -15.83 -14.03
N ALA A 82 -7.41 -16.81 -14.93
CA ALA A 82 -8.49 -16.90 -15.91
C ALA A 82 -9.84 -17.18 -15.25
N GLU A 83 -9.87 -18.05 -14.24
CA GLU A 83 -11.06 -18.32 -13.44
C GLU A 83 -11.25 -17.37 -12.25
N ARG A 84 -10.30 -16.45 -12.03
CA ARG A 84 -10.24 -15.58 -10.85
C ARG A 84 -10.30 -16.37 -9.54
N LYS A 85 -9.53 -17.45 -9.43
CA LYS A 85 -9.49 -18.30 -8.24
C LYS A 85 -8.08 -18.62 -7.79
N VAL A 86 -7.94 -18.89 -6.50
CA VAL A 86 -6.75 -19.48 -5.91
C VAL A 86 -7.16 -20.72 -5.13
N HIS A 87 -6.46 -21.81 -5.35
CA HIS A 87 -6.57 -23.03 -4.58
C HIS A 87 -5.38 -23.16 -3.62
N PHE A 88 -5.63 -23.56 -2.39
CA PHE A 88 -4.61 -23.90 -1.41
C PHE A 88 -4.88 -25.33 -0.93
N GLU A 89 -3.86 -26.19 -1.02
CA GLU A 89 -3.95 -27.54 -0.48
C GLU A 89 -4.15 -27.49 1.04
N GLU A 90 -3.33 -26.69 1.74
CA GLU A 90 -3.42 -26.51 3.18
C GLU A 90 -3.20 -25.04 3.57
N VAL A 91 -4.00 -24.57 4.54
CA VAL A 91 -3.85 -23.28 5.20
C VAL A 91 -3.75 -23.53 6.71
N TYR A 92 -2.60 -23.23 7.30
CA TYR A 92 -2.30 -23.49 8.71
C TYR A 92 -2.03 -22.19 9.49
N ASN A 93 -1.95 -22.29 10.82
CA ASN A 93 -1.93 -21.15 11.75
C ASN A 93 -3.10 -20.19 11.50
N SER A 94 -4.24 -20.74 11.07
CA SER A 94 -5.34 -19.93 10.54
C SER A 94 -6.24 -19.36 11.62
N ASP A 95 -5.93 -19.50 12.91
CA ASP A 95 -6.81 -19.12 14.02
C ASP A 95 -7.32 -17.67 13.95
N SER A 96 -6.47 -16.77 13.45
CA SER A 96 -6.76 -15.34 13.28
C SER A 96 -7.36 -14.99 11.92
N LEU A 97 -7.49 -15.95 10.99
CA LEU A 97 -8.09 -15.75 9.67
C LEU A 97 -9.61 -15.61 9.82
N VAL A 98 -10.14 -14.49 9.35
CA VAL A 98 -11.57 -14.25 9.26
C VAL A 98 -12.03 -14.55 7.84
N LEU A 99 -12.73 -15.65 7.64
CA LEU A 99 -13.03 -16.17 6.29
C LEU A 99 -13.90 -15.24 5.44
N ALA A 100 -14.75 -14.44 6.09
CA ALA A 100 -15.64 -13.50 5.42
C ALA A 100 -14.93 -12.20 4.97
N ASP A 101 -13.74 -11.93 5.50
CA ASP A 101 -13.03 -10.69 5.26
C ASP A 101 -12.10 -10.80 4.06
N GLU A 102 -11.84 -9.66 3.43
CA GLU A 102 -10.86 -9.57 2.37
C GLU A 102 -9.45 -9.89 2.88
N CYS A 103 -8.79 -10.78 2.15
CA CYS A 103 -7.46 -11.26 2.41
C CYS A 103 -6.51 -10.80 1.29
N GLU A 104 -5.23 -10.77 1.60
CA GLU A 104 -4.19 -10.56 0.61
C GLU A 104 -3.17 -11.70 0.63
N PHE A 105 -2.86 -12.18 -0.57
CA PHE A 105 -1.82 -13.17 -0.81
C PHE A 105 -0.99 -12.76 -2.03
N HIS A 106 0.32 -12.68 -1.85
CA HIS A 106 1.24 -12.05 -2.81
C HIS A 106 0.76 -10.67 -3.26
N ARG A 107 0.38 -10.56 -4.55
CA ARG A 107 -0.09 -9.35 -5.23
C ARG A 107 -1.62 -9.26 -5.34
N TYR A 108 -2.33 -10.26 -4.83
CA TYR A 108 -3.76 -10.42 -5.05
C TYR A 108 -4.56 -10.08 -3.80
N ARG A 109 -5.73 -9.48 -4.03
CA ARG A 109 -6.84 -9.39 -3.07
C ARG A 109 -7.79 -10.54 -3.34
N MET A 110 -8.20 -11.24 -2.28
CA MET A 110 -9.03 -12.43 -2.40
C MET A 110 -9.96 -12.61 -1.20
N VAL A 111 -11.01 -13.42 -1.37
CA VAL A 111 -11.92 -13.82 -0.28
C VAL A 111 -12.07 -15.34 -0.30
N VAL A 112 -11.97 -15.97 0.86
CA VAL A 112 -12.15 -17.42 0.98
C VAL A 112 -13.62 -17.77 0.73
N ARG A 113 -13.88 -18.69 -0.19
CA ARG A 113 -15.24 -19.09 -0.58
C ARG A 113 -15.60 -20.49 -0.11
N LYS A 114 -14.67 -21.42 -0.22
CA LYS A 114 -14.90 -22.83 0.09
C LYS A 114 -13.75 -23.39 0.90
N ILE A 115 -14.08 -24.25 1.85
CA ILE A 115 -13.13 -25.04 2.63
C ILE A 115 -13.63 -26.48 2.55
N GLY A 116 -12.79 -27.40 2.09
CA GLY A 116 -13.13 -28.82 2.05
C GLY A 116 -13.09 -29.46 3.44
N TYR A 117 -12.07 -29.14 4.24
CA TYR A 117 -11.91 -29.67 5.59
C TYR A 117 -11.32 -28.63 6.55
N ALA A 118 -11.77 -28.66 7.81
CA ALA A 118 -11.27 -27.80 8.86
C ALA A 118 -11.04 -28.59 10.15
N SER A 119 -9.86 -28.43 10.75
CA SER A 119 -9.52 -28.98 12.07
C SER A 119 -8.92 -27.91 12.96
N LYS A 120 -9.32 -27.88 14.23
CA LYS A 120 -8.82 -26.92 15.21
C LYS A 120 -7.41 -27.26 15.71
N ILE A 121 -7.07 -28.55 15.76
CA ILE A 121 -5.77 -29.04 16.21
C ILE A 121 -5.42 -30.22 15.32
N ASP A 122 -4.31 -30.12 14.60
CA ASP A 122 -3.71 -31.30 13.99
C ASP A 122 -3.05 -32.12 15.10
N LYS A 123 -3.55 -33.34 15.33
CA LYS A 123 -3.01 -34.26 16.33
C LYS A 123 -1.56 -34.65 16.02
N ALA A 124 -1.17 -34.60 14.74
CA ALA A 124 0.20 -34.86 14.33
C ALA A 124 1.13 -33.66 14.63
N VAL A 125 0.59 -32.44 14.63
CA VAL A 125 1.40 -31.20 14.76
C VAL A 125 0.66 -30.12 15.58
N PRO A 126 0.68 -30.20 16.92
CA PRO A 126 -0.14 -29.34 17.78
C PRO A 126 0.17 -27.83 17.68
N HIS A 127 1.37 -27.48 17.21
CA HIS A 127 1.82 -26.09 17.09
C HIS A 127 1.31 -25.37 15.83
N ARG A 128 0.64 -26.07 14.90
CA ARG A 128 0.09 -25.49 13.67
C ARG A 128 -1.28 -24.81 13.85
N GLY A 129 -1.86 -24.87 15.05
CA GLY A 129 -3.16 -24.28 15.36
C GLY A 129 -4.27 -24.82 14.45
N ARG A 130 -5.20 -23.95 14.05
CA ARG A 130 -6.27 -24.30 13.12
C ARG A 130 -5.73 -24.54 11.71
N VAL A 131 -6.04 -25.70 11.15
CA VAL A 131 -5.67 -26.14 9.80
C VAL A 131 -6.92 -26.27 8.94
N LEU A 132 -6.89 -25.67 7.75
CA LEU A 132 -7.91 -25.77 6.71
C LEU A 132 -7.30 -26.49 5.51
N ARG A 133 -8.03 -27.38 4.86
CA ARG A 133 -7.59 -28.09 3.65
C ARG A 133 -8.59 -27.94 2.52
N ASP A 134 -8.08 -28.05 1.29
CA ASP A 134 -8.84 -27.84 0.05
C ASP A 134 -9.57 -26.49 0.06
N VAL A 135 -8.80 -25.41 0.29
CA VAL A 135 -9.34 -24.06 0.43
C VAL A 135 -9.36 -23.40 -0.95
N THR A 136 -10.53 -22.90 -1.35
CA THR A 136 -10.68 -22.10 -2.56
C THR A 136 -11.02 -20.66 -2.19
N ALA A 137 -10.24 -19.73 -2.71
CA ALA A 137 -10.47 -18.29 -2.63
C ALA A 137 -10.79 -17.72 -4.01
N GLU A 138 -11.64 -16.70 -4.03
CA GLU A 138 -11.95 -15.91 -5.24
C GLU A 138 -11.03 -14.68 -5.28
N LEU A 139 -10.46 -14.39 -6.45
CA LEU A 139 -9.63 -13.23 -6.71
C LEU A 139 -10.50 -11.99 -6.97
N LEU A 140 -10.45 -11.03 -6.06
CA LEU A 140 -11.13 -9.75 -6.18
C LEU A 140 -10.38 -8.77 -7.09
N GLY A 141 -9.05 -8.84 -7.09
CA GLY A 141 -8.21 -7.99 -7.92
C GLY A 141 -6.76 -7.98 -7.45
N TYR A 142 -6.02 -6.95 -7.86
CA TYR A 142 -4.66 -6.71 -7.41
C TYR A 142 -4.66 -5.80 -6.18
N ARG A 143 -3.62 -5.91 -5.37
CA ARG A 143 -3.37 -4.96 -4.28
C ARG A 143 -3.03 -3.58 -4.86
N GLU A 144 -3.58 -2.52 -4.28
CA GLU A 144 -3.15 -1.15 -4.54
C GLU A 144 -1.75 -0.96 -3.93
N GLN A 145 -0.78 -0.51 -4.73
CA GLN A 145 0.62 -0.31 -4.31
C GLN A 145 0.88 1.11 -3.85
#